data_AF-A0A3D0ZXC3-F1
#
_entry.id   AF-A0A3D0ZXC3-F1
#
_cell.length_a   1.000
_cell.length_b   1.000
_cell.length_c   1.000
_cell.angle_alpha   90.00
_cell.angle_beta   90.00
_cell.angle_gamma   90.00
#
_symmetry.space_group_name_H-M   'P 1'
#
loop_
_entity.id
_entity.type
_entity.pdbx_description
1 polymer ?
#
loop_
_entity_poly.entity_id
_entity_poly.type
_entity_poly.pdbx_seq_one_letter_code
_entity_poly.pdbx_strand_id
1 'polypeptide(L)'
;MRPASNLPRTEPLHESYLASSQPKRNSLKLITDIERFFEKASDLTDLQWQKLIETKLYPLDWPKEYGGFEWRREIKLAFVRRLIENGCPLFPESLTLIAPLLIRTNRPNLLNTLSRQISGAQLVIKQDSICIAIFDEHLEIASGKSIDQELAMGFSPLYQLYELRSTLRHITTMNDYWGSIPVSQVGELNIQLEALESLYLQRNESADLHIALKCNSNQLTCYSLLSDAMGYYALLNPDPMLTANEPIPFSTERNHLNRLRHLVGRNEMVQHDRLVKLQLELLS
;
A
#
# COMPACT_ATOMS: atom_id res chain seq x y z
N MET A 1 -39.36 72.80 19.15
CA MET A 1 -40.25 72.03 18.25
C MET A 1 -39.37 71.10 17.40
N ARG A 2 -39.62 69.77 17.43
CA ARG A 2 -39.01 68.76 16.53
C ARG A 2 -39.51 68.99 15.07
N PRO A 3 -38.85 68.53 13.98
CA PRO A 3 -38.43 67.14 13.69
C PRO A 3 -37.07 67.05 12.91
N ALA A 4 -36.51 65.96 12.37
CA ALA A 4 -36.95 64.62 12.01
C ALA A 4 -35.73 63.65 11.91
N SER A 5 -36.01 62.35 12.07
CA SER A 5 -35.44 61.17 11.36
C SER A 5 -33.92 60.99 11.17
N ASN A 6 -33.35 59.96 11.81
CA ASN A 6 -33.00 58.70 11.11
C ASN A 6 -32.48 57.62 12.09
N LEU A 7 -33.12 56.45 12.02
CA LEU A 7 -32.75 55.20 12.69
C LEU A 7 -31.49 54.59 12.07
N PRO A 8 -30.71 53.80 12.82
CA PRO A 8 -30.09 52.60 12.30
C PRO A 8 -30.87 51.36 12.78
N ARG A 9 -31.28 50.55 11.80
CA ARG A 9 -31.86 49.21 12.00
C ARG A 9 -30.85 48.31 12.72
N THR A 10 -31.30 47.68 13.79
CA THR A 10 -30.69 46.46 14.35
C THR A 10 -30.96 45.30 13.41
N GLU A 11 -29.92 44.78 12.77
CA GLU A 11 -29.94 43.44 12.16
C GLU A 11 -29.42 42.39 13.16
N PRO A 12 -29.95 41.16 13.13
CA PRO A 12 -29.71 40.16 14.15
C PRO A 12 -28.38 39.44 13.95
N LEU A 13 -27.78 39.06 15.07
CA LEU A 13 -26.64 38.15 15.19
C LEU A 13 -26.91 36.85 14.40
N HIS A 14 -26.34 36.74 13.21
CA HIS A 14 -26.24 35.46 12.50
C HIS A 14 -25.05 34.68 13.07
N GLU A 15 -25.37 33.61 13.78
CA GLU A 15 -24.46 32.54 14.17
C GLU A 15 -23.62 32.07 12.99
N SER A 16 -22.32 32.37 13.01
CA SER A 16 -21.32 31.79 12.12
C SER A 16 -20.90 30.40 12.61
N TYR A 17 -21.84 29.46 12.61
CA TYR A 17 -21.62 28.03 12.83
C TYR A 17 -21.64 27.24 11.51
N LEU A 18 -20.85 27.63 10.52
CA LEU A 18 -20.71 26.87 9.26
C LEU A 18 -19.27 26.90 8.73
N ALA A 19 -18.34 26.33 9.48
CA ALA A 19 -17.02 25.97 8.96
C ALA A 19 -16.39 24.81 9.75
N SER A 20 -17.02 23.61 9.76
CA SER A 20 -16.34 22.41 10.28
C SER A 20 -16.85 21.04 9.77
N SER A 21 -17.80 20.99 8.84
CA SER A 21 -18.54 19.75 8.52
C SER A 21 -18.29 19.14 7.12
N GLN A 22 -17.40 19.70 6.31
CA GLN A 22 -17.14 19.22 4.94
C GLN A 22 -16.13 18.06 4.77
N PRO A 23 -15.01 17.93 5.53
CA PRO A 23 -14.03 16.87 5.25
C PRO A 23 -14.50 15.45 5.60
N LYS A 24 -15.33 15.31 6.65
CA LYS A 24 -15.92 14.00 7.03
C LYS A 24 -16.94 13.48 6.00
N ARG A 25 -17.62 14.36 5.25
CA ARG A 25 -18.63 13.94 4.25
C ARG A 25 -17.99 13.32 3.00
N ASN A 26 -16.82 13.79 2.57
CA ASN A 26 -16.17 13.28 1.36
C ASN A 26 -15.50 11.92 1.57
N SER A 27 -14.98 11.65 2.77
CA SER A 27 -14.35 10.38 3.13
C SER A 27 -15.35 9.24 3.31
N LEU A 28 -16.46 9.49 4.05
CA LEU A 28 -17.55 8.51 4.16
C LEU A 28 -18.20 8.24 2.80
N LYS A 29 -18.39 9.28 1.97
CA LYS A 29 -18.94 9.10 0.62
C LYS A 29 -18.05 8.21 -0.25
N LEU A 30 -16.71 8.36 -0.18
CA LEU A 30 -15.79 7.51 -0.93
C LEU A 30 -15.84 6.04 -0.45
N ILE A 31 -15.91 5.79 0.85
CA ILE A 31 -16.09 4.42 1.39
C ILE A 31 -17.41 3.84 0.91
N THR A 32 -18.52 4.57 1.04
CA THR A 32 -19.83 4.12 0.56
C THR A 32 -19.88 3.96 -0.96
N ASP A 33 -19.17 4.78 -1.71
CA ASP A 33 -19.10 4.67 -3.18
C ASP A 33 -18.24 3.47 -3.62
N ILE A 34 -17.22 3.10 -2.83
CA ILE A 34 -16.43 1.89 -3.05
C ILE A 34 -17.16 0.64 -2.53
N GLU A 35 -17.91 0.74 -1.42
CA GLU A 35 -18.80 -0.31 -0.94
C GLU A 35 -19.91 -0.58 -1.96
N ARG A 36 -20.58 0.46 -2.49
CA ARG A 36 -21.52 0.32 -3.61
C ARG A 36 -20.85 -0.23 -4.87
N PHE A 37 -19.57 0.03 -5.05
CA PHE A 37 -18.81 -0.55 -6.15
C PHE A 37 -18.59 -2.06 -5.93
N PHE A 38 -18.24 -2.50 -4.72
CA PHE A 38 -18.18 -3.94 -4.37
C PHE A 38 -19.54 -4.63 -4.42
N GLU A 39 -20.62 -3.96 -4.00
CA GLU A 39 -21.99 -4.48 -4.08
C GLU A 39 -22.47 -4.68 -5.52
N LYS A 40 -21.96 -3.88 -6.47
CA LYS A 40 -22.35 -3.95 -7.89
C LYS A 40 -21.40 -4.78 -8.75
N ALA A 41 -20.20 -5.06 -8.26
CA ALA A 41 -19.19 -5.81 -8.98
C ALA A 41 -18.83 -7.06 -8.18
N SER A 42 -19.63 -8.10 -8.35
CA SER A 42 -19.20 -9.47 -8.02
C SER A 42 -18.09 -9.86 -9.00
N ASP A 43 -16.92 -10.25 -8.46
CA ASP A 43 -15.77 -10.78 -9.17
C ASP A 43 -15.15 -9.85 -10.23
N LEU A 44 -14.36 -8.88 -9.76
CA LEU A 44 -13.54 -8.04 -10.63
C LEU A 44 -12.35 -8.84 -11.20
N THR A 45 -12.13 -8.70 -12.51
CA THR A 45 -10.93 -9.16 -13.20
C THR A 45 -9.69 -8.36 -12.77
N ASP A 46 -8.49 -8.94 -12.93
CA ASP A 46 -7.21 -8.28 -12.64
C ASP A 46 -7.09 -6.91 -13.36
N LEU A 47 -7.57 -6.80 -14.60
CA LEU A 47 -7.55 -5.55 -15.36
C LEU A 47 -8.48 -4.48 -14.75
N GLN A 48 -9.64 -4.90 -14.24
CA GLN A 48 -10.55 -3.97 -13.56
C GLN A 48 -9.98 -3.51 -12.22
N TRP A 49 -9.33 -4.41 -11.47
CA TRP A 49 -8.60 -4.04 -10.26
C TRP A 49 -7.48 -3.05 -10.55
N GLN A 50 -6.67 -3.31 -11.58
CA GLN A 50 -5.60 -2.42 -12.01
C GLN A 50 -6.16 -1.03 -12.31
N LYS A 51 -7.22 -0.93 -13.13
CA LYS A 51 -7.85 0.35 -13.44
C LYS A 51 -8.38 1.07 -12.19
N LEU A 52 -8.97 0.35 -11.25
CA LEU A 52 -9.47 0.94 -10.00
C LEU A 52 -8.32 1.48 -9.15
N ILE A 53 -7.22 0.72 -9.03
CA ILE A 53 -6.03 1.14 -8.32
C ILE A 53 -5.48 2.43 -8.93
N GLU A 54 -5.27 2.42 -10.24
CA GLU A 54 -4.68 3.55 -10.97
C GLU A 54 -5.54 4.81 -10.94
N THR A 55 -6.86 4.68 -10.94
CA THR A 55 -7.75 5.85 -11.07
C THR A 55 -8.31 6.35 -9.74
N LYS A 56 -8.44 5.47 -8.74
CA LYS A 56 -9.11 5.81 -7.48
C LYS A 56 -8.30 5.50 -6.24
N LEU A 57 -7.58 4.39 -6.17
CA LEU A 57 -6.93 3.94 -4.92
C LEU A 57 -5.46 4.34 -4.80
N TYR A 58 -4.86 4.92 -5.84
CA TYR A 58 -3.45 5.28 -5.84
C TYR A 58 -2.99 6.19 -4.69
N PRO A 59 -3.80 7.14 -4.16
CA PRO A 59 -3.36 8.02 -3.09
C PRO A 59 -3.76 7.46 -1.70
N LEU A 60 -4.14 6.18 -1.61
CA LEU A 60 -4.68 5.56 -0.40
C LEU A 60 -3.81 5.77 0.83
N ASP A 61 -2.48 5.60 0.68
CA ASP A 61 -1.55 5.82 1.79
C ASP A 61 -0.74 7.12 1.72
N TRP A 62 -1.06 8.01 0.79
CA TRP A 62 -0.35 9.28 0.69
C TRP A 62 -0.76 10.22 1.85
N PRO A 63 0.13 11.13 2.27
CA PRO A 63 -0.26 12.24 3.13
C PRO A 63 -1.21 13.21 2.43
N LYS A 64 -2.00 13.95 3.21
CA LYS A 64 -3.04 14.86 2.69
C LYS A 64 -2.44 15.95 1.79
N GLU A 65 -1.28 16.48 2.19
CA GLU A 65 -0.53 17.51 1.47
C GLU A 65 -0.09 17.07 0.07
N TYR A 66 -0.05 15.76 -0.20
CA TYR A 66 0.24 15.18 -1.51
C TYR A 66 -1.01 14.67 -2.24
N GLY A 67 -2.21 15.00 -1.75
CA GLY A 67 -3.48 14.55 -2.34
C GLY A 67 -3.97 13.20 -1.81
N GLY A 68 -3.38 12.71 -0.71
CA GLY A 68 -3.81 11.51 -0.01
C GLY A 68 -5.20 11.61 0.61
N PHE A 69 -5.79 10.44 0.91
CA PHE A 69 -7.06 10.42 1.63
C PHE A 69 -6.90 10.95 3.05
N GLU A 70 -7.83 11.81 3.49
CA GLU A 70 -7.91 12.30 4.89
C GLU A 70 -8.39 11.24 5.89
N TRP A 71 -8.21 9.97 5.56
CA TRP A 71 -8.66 8.85 6.37
C TRP A 71 -7.72 8.62 7.53
N ARG A 72 -8.31 8.34 8.68
CA ARG A 72 -7.56 7.89 9.85
C ARG A 72 -6.99 6.50 9.62
N ARG A 73 -5.89 6.15 10.30
CA ARG A 73 -5.23 4.83 10.16
C ARG A 73 -6.19 3.66 10.40
N GLU A 74 -7.12 3.78 11.33
CA GLU A 74 -8.12 2.72 11.62
C GLU A 74 -9.02 2.47 10.41
N ILE A 75 -9.43 3.55 9.73
CA ILE A 75 -10.28 3.49 8.54
C ILE A 75 -9.48 2.91 7.37
N LYS A 76 -8.25 3.37 7.16
CA LYS A 76 -7.34 2.82 6.12
C LYS A 76 -7.14 1.32 6.33
N LEU A 77 -6.89 0.89 7.57
CA LEU A 77 -6.66 -0.51 7.91
C LEU A 77 -7.91 -1.37 7.65
N ALA A 78 -9.08 -0.93 8.12
CA ALA A 78 -10.34 -1.64 7.87
C ALA A 78 -10.66 -1.72 6.37
N PHE A 79 -10.37 -0.66 5.63
CA PHE A 79 -10.59 -0.60 4.20
C PHE A 79 -9.69 -1.58 3.43
N VAL A 80 -8.39 -1.63 3.75
CA VAL A 80 -7.48 -2.56 3.07
C VAL A 80 -7.79 -4.02 3.37
N ARG A 81 -8.29 -4.35 4.58
CA ARG A 81 -8.78 -5.71 4.89
C ARG A 81 -9.92 -6.11 3.95
N ARG A 82 -10.86 -5.20 3.70
CA ARG A 82 -11.95 -5.44 2.73
C ARG A 82 -11.46 -5.57 1.30
N LEU A 83 -10.48 -4.78 0.87
CA LEU A 83 -9.85 -4.96 -0.45
C LEU A 83 -9.32 -6.39 -0.58
N ILE A 84 -8.60 -6.85 0.43
CA ILE A 84 -8.06 -8.20 0.48
C ILE A 84 -9.19 -9.20 0.40
N GLU A 85 -10.24 -9.11 1.22
CA GLU A 85 -11.39 -10.04 1.22
C GLU A 85 -12.10 -10.13 -0.15
N ASN A 86 -12.11 -9.05 -0.92
CA ASN A 86 -12.70 -9.01 -2.26
C ASN A 86 -11.74 -9.47 -3.38
N GLY A 87 -10.53 -9.94 -3.04
CA GLY A 87 -9.57 -10.46 -4.03
C GLY A 87 -8.78 -9.38 -4.77
N CYS A 88 -8.64 -8.19 -4.18
CA CYS A 88 -7.76 -7.17 -4.73
C CYS A 88 -6.31 -7.68 -4.79
N PRO A 89 -5.61 -7.54 -5.93
CA PRO A 89 -4.21 -7.96 -6.05
C PRO A 89 -3.29 -7.04 -5.25
N LEU A 90 -2.00 -7.37 -5.20
CA LEU A 90 -0.98 -6.48 -4.66
C LEU A 90 -0.99 -5.12 -5.39
N PHE A 91 -0.75 -4.05 -4.62
CA PHE A 91 -0.48 -2.74 -5.21
C PHE A 91 0.86 -2.78 -5.98
N PRO A 92 0.98 -2.04 -7.10
CA PRO A 92 2.23 -1.99 -7.86
C PRO A 92 3.34 -1.29 -7.07
N GLU A 93 4.58 -1.63 -7.40
CA GLU A 93 5.80 -1.09 -6.77
C GLU A 93 5.85 0.45 -6.79
N SER A 94 5.29 1.05 -7.85
CA SER A 94 5.11 2.49 -7.96
C SER A 94 4.41 3.11 -6.75
N LEU A 95 3.44 2.42 -6.16
CA LEU A 95 2.70 2.91 -5.00
C LEU A 95 3.28 2.43 -3.67
N THR A 96 3.86 1.24 -3.63
CA THR A 96 4.34 0.63 -2.38
C THR A 96 5.76 1.05 -1.99
N LEU A 97 6.57 1.49 -2.96
CA LEU A 97 7.98 1.85 -2.76
C LEU A 97 8.31 3.23 -3.36
N ILE A 98 7.99 3.44 -4.65
CA ILE A 98 8.40 4.67 -5.34
C ILE A 98 7.68 5.89 -4.76
N ALA A 99 6.37 5.85 -4.58
CA ALA A 99 5.62 6.96 -4.00
C ALA A 99 6.11 7.33 -2.58
N PRO A 100 6.25 6.40 -1.61
CA PRO A 100 6.86 6.70 -0.32
C PRO A 100 8.23 7.34 -0.42
N LEU A 101 9.10 6.85 -1.30
CA LEU A 101 10.43 7.41 -1.53
C LEU A 101 10.36 8.86 -2.05
N LEU A 102 9.47 9.15 -3.01
CA LEU A 102 9.27 10.50 -3.55
C LEU A 102 8.70 11.47 -2.50
N ILE A 103 7.79 10.99 -1.65
CA ILE A 103 7.22 11.76 -0.54
C ILE A 103 8.32 12.12 0.47
N ARG A 104 9.12 11.12 0.86
CA ARG A 104 10.21 11.28 1.82
C ARG A 104 11.31 12.21 1.32
N THR A 105 11.72 12.05 0.06
CA THR A 105 12.74 12.89 -0.58
C THR A 105 12.20 14.24 -1.06
N ASN A 106 10.94 14.57 -0.72
CA ASN A 106 10.25 15.82 -1.05
C ASN A 106 10.31 16.16 -2.55
N ARG A 107 9.86 15.22 -3.39
CA ARG A 107 9.81 15.34 -4.86
C ARG A 107 8.36 15.39 -5.39
N PRO A 108 7.57 16.42 -5.04
CA PRO A 108 6.15 16.52 -5.42
C PRO A 108 5.91 16.54 -6.94
N ASN A 109 6.84 17.11 -7.71
CA ASN A 109 6.73 17.14 -9.17
C ASN A 109 6.81 15.72 -9.77
N LEU A 110 7.73 14.89 -9.27
CA LEU A 110 7.85 13.50 -9.70
C LEU A 110 6.68 12.65 -9.20
N LEU A 111 6.16 12.94 -8.00
CA LEU A 111 4.96 12.28 -7.47
C LEU A 111 3.72 12.58 -8.34
N ASN A 112 3.61 13.81 -8.85
CA ASN A 112 2.57 14.20 -9.81
C ASN A 112 2.73 13.53 -11.18
N THR A 113 3.97 13.26 -11.62
CA THR A 113 4.21 12.45 -12.82
C THR A 113 3.82 10.99 -12.57
N LEU A 114 4.19 10.44 -11.42
CA LEU A 114 3.87 9.08 -11.00
C LEU A 114 2.35 8.84 -10.96
N SER A 115 1.55 9.78 -10.44
CA SER A 115 0.08 9.63 -10.37
C SER A 115 -0.59 9.48 -11.74
N ARG A 116 0.09 9.90 -12.82
CA ARG A 116 -0.38 9.73 -14.20
C ARG A 116 0.12 8.45 -14.84
N GLN A 117 1.17 7.83 -14.29
CA GLN A 117 1.92 6.72 -14.90
C GLN A 117 2.24 5.61 -13.89
N ILE A 118 1.23 5.20 -13.14
CA ILE A 118 1.39 4.25 -12.04
C ILE A 118 1.95 2.91 -12.52
N SER A 119 1.43 2.34 -13.61
CA SER A 119 1.86 1.02 -14.09
C SER A 119 3.10 1.06 -14.99
N GLY A 120 3.45 2.24 -15.52
CA GLY A 120 4.65 2.41 -16.35
C GLY A 120 5.91 2.76 -15.57
N ALA A 121 5.77 3.12 -14.28
CA ALA A 121 6.89 3.57 -13.46
C ALA A 121 7.68 2.40 -12.88
N GLN A 122 9.01 2.45 -13.03
CA GLN A 122 9.93 1.47 -12.47
C GLN A 122 11.03 2.16 -11.67
N LEU A 123 11.46 1.54 -10.57
CA LEU A 123 12.61 1.99 -9.82
C LEU A 123 13.89 1.42 -10.46
N VAL A 124 14.82 2.30 -10.80
CA VAL A 124 16.14 1.96 -11.34
C VAL A 124 17.19 2.41 -10.34
N ILE A 125 17.89 1.44 -9.75
CA ILE A 125 18.98 1.70 -8.81
C ILE A 125 20.29 1.59 -9.58
N LYS A 126 21.06 2.68 -9.59
CA LYS A 126 22.42 2.76 -10.11
C LYS A 126 23.39 2.89 -8.93
N GLN A 127 24.68 2.66 -9.18
CA GLN A 127 25.72 2.67 -8.13
C GLN A 127 25.66 3.90 -7.21
N ASP A 128 25.38 5.09 -7.79
CA ASP A 128 25.36 6.35 -7.05
C ASP A 128 24.05 7.14 -7.19
N SER A 129 22.98 6.51 -7.69
CA SER A 129 21.67 7.18 -7.74
C SER A 129 20.46 6.24 -7.76
N ILE A 130 19.35 6.72 -7.22
CA ILE A 130 18.02 6.13 -7.38
C ILE A 130 17.29 6.96 -8.43
N CYS A 131 16.83 6.31 -9.49
CA CYS A 131 16.04 6.93 -10.54
C CYS A 131 14.66 6.28 -10.63
N ILE A 132 13.68 7.06 -11.07
CA ILE A 132 12.43 6.54 -11.61
C ILE A 132 12.54 6.51 -13.14
N ALA A 133 12.22 5.38 -13.75
CA ALA A 133 12.08 5.24 -15.19
C ALA A 133 10.60 5.42 -15.57
N ILE A 134 10.31 6.41 -16.42
CA ILE A 134 8.98 6.64 -17.01
C ILE A 134 9.19 6.99 -18.50
N PHE A 135 8.56 6.26 -19.42
CA PHE A 135 8.60 6.54 -20.86
C PHE A 135 10.01 6.82 -21.41
N ASP A 136 10.97 5.96 -21.07
CA ASP A 136 12.38 6.04 -21.45
C ASP A 136 13.19 7.19 -20.81
N GLU A 137 12.56 8.03 -19.99
CA GLU A 137 13.25 9.03 -19.17
C GLU A 137 13.65 8.45 -17.82
N HIS A 138 14.91 8.69 -17.43
CA HIS A 138 15.41 8.41 -16.09
C HIS A 138 15.46 9.70 -15.27
N LEU A 139 14.52 9.85 -14.33
CA LEU A 139 14.44 11.02 -13.47
C LEU A 139 15.05 10.68 -12.11
N GLU A 140 16.03 11.46 -11.66
CA GLU A 140 16.72 11.22 -10.39
C GLU A 140 15.83 11.56 -9.18
N ILE A 141 15.74 10.61 -8.25
CA ILE A 141 15.07 10.74 -6.95
C ILE A 141 16.07 11.16 -5.88
N ALA A 142 17.18 10.45 -5.78
CA ALA A 142 18.26 10.70 -4.83
C ALA A 142 19.61 10.25 -5.41
N SER A 143 20.70 10.86 -4.95
CA SER A 143 22.06 10.52 -5.36
C SER A 143 23.05 10.62 -4.19
N GLY A 144 24.16 9.89 -4.29
CA GLY A 144 25.26 9.92 -3.32
C GLY A 144 25.14 8.91 -2.17
N LYS A 145 25.80 9.21 -1.04
CA LYS A 145 26.09 8.23 0.04
C LYS A 145 24.89 7.78 0.88
N SER A 146 23.69 8.32 0.66
CA SER A 146 22.48 8.00 1.45
C SER A 146 21.47 7.11 0.71
N ILE A 147 21.81 6.56 -0.46
CA ILE A 147 20.88 5.73 -1.27
C ILE A 147 20.30 4.57 -0.47
N ASP A 148 21.15 3.80 0.21
CA ASP A 148 20.70 2.65 1.01
C ASP A 148 19.74 3.07 2.12
N GLN A 149 19.98 4.25 2.71
CA GLN A 149 19.12 4.80 3.76
C GLN A 149 17.78 5.25 3.19
N GLU A 150 17.76 5.91 2.03
CA GLU A 150 16.51 6.33 1.39
C GLU A 150 15.69 5.13 0.92
N LEU A 151 16.33 4.10 0.35
CA LEU A 151 15.66 2.85 -0.04
C LEU A 151 15.10 2.11 1.18
N ALA A 152 15.90 1.97 2.24
CA ALA A 152 15.48 1.32 3.48
C ALA A 152 14.25 1.99 4.10
N MET A 153 14.15 3.32 3.95
CA MET A 153 13.08 4.14 4.53
C MET A 153 11.94 4.45 3.55
N GLY A 154 12.05 4.03 2.30
CA GLY A 154 11.10 4.30 1.23
C GLY A 154 9.90 3.36 1.25
N PHE A 155 9.31 3.08 2.41
CA PHE A 155 8.21 2.11 2.55
C PHE A 155 6.90 2.76 2.99
N SER A 156 5.80 2.04 2.75
CA SER A 156 4.49 2.34 3.36
C SER A 156 4.12 1.23 4.34
N PRO A 157 3.93 1.55 5.64
CA PRO A 157 3.54 0.55 6.64
C PRO A 157 2.17 -0.06 6.32
N LEU A 158 1.24 0.71 5.73
CA LEU A 158 -0.06 0.17 5.32
C LEU A 158 0.07 -0.89 4.22
N TYR A 159 0.88 -0.63 3.20
CA TYR A 159 1.08 -1.58 2.10
C TYR A 159 1.89 -2.82 2.54
N GLN A 160 2.82 -2.67 3.49
CA GLN A 160 3.52 -3.82 4.08
C GLN A 160 2.57 -4.75 4.87
N LEU A 161 1.64 -4.17 5.65
CA LEU A 161 0.59 -4.95 6.32
C LEU A 161 -0.37 -5.60 5.31
N TYR A 162 -0.73 -4.87 4.25
CA TYR A 162 -1.55 -5.39 3.17
C TYR A 162 -0.92 -6.62 2.52
N GLU A 163 0.36 -6.56 2.17
CA GLU A 163 1.08 -7.65 1.53
C GLU A 163 1.16 -8.89 2.43
N LEU A 164 1.50 -8.71 3.71
CA LEU A 164 1.54 -9.81 4.68
C LEU A 164 0.17 -10.48 4.81
N ARG A 165 -0.89 -9.68 5.00
CA ARG A 165 -2.27 -10.20 5.14
C ARG A 165 -2.77 -10.87 3.86
N SER A 166 -2.48 -10.30 2.69
CA SER A 166 -2.83 -10.88 1.39
C SER A 166 -2.13 -12.23 1.20
N THR A 167 -0.86 -12.33 1.59
CA THR A 167 -0.11 -13.59 1.52
C THR A 167 -0.72 -14.67 2.42
N LEU A 168 -1.03 -14.32 3.68
CA LEU A 168 -1.66 -15.25 4.61
C LEU A 168 -3.03 -15.72 4.11
N ARG A 169 -3.82 -14.83 3.49
CA ARG A 169 -5.08 -15.21 2.85
C ARG A 169 -4.86 -16.26 1.76
N HIS A 170 -3.92 -16.04 0.84
CA HIS A 170 -3.63 -16.99 -0.24
C HIS A 170 -3.16 -18.35 0.31
N ILE A 171 -2.31 -18.35 1.35
CA ILE A 171 -1.88 -19.59 2.01
C ILE A 171 -3.09 -20.35 2.58
N THR A 172 -3.99 -19.66 3.28
CA THR A 172 -5.22 -20.26 3.81
C THR A 172 -6.09 -20.83 2.68
N THR A 173 -6.32 -20.06 1.61
CA THR A 173 -7.09 -20.53 0.45
C THR A 173 -6.50 -21.79 -0.18
N MET A 174 -5.16 -21.87 -0.30
CA MET A 174 -4.50 -23.07 -0.82
C MET A 174 -4.60 -24.25 0.14
N ASN A 175 -4.40 -24.04 1.44
CA ASN A 175 -4.53 -25.10 2.43
C ASN A 175 -5.96 -25.66 2.48
N ASP A 176 -6.96 -24.79 2.42
CA ASP A 176 -8.37 -25.20 2.36
C ASP A 176 -8.67 -26.01 1.10
N TYR A 177 -8.14 -25.59 -0.06
CA TYR A 177 -8.30 -26.32 -1.31
C TYR A 177 -7.70 -27.73 -1.26
N TRP A 178 -6.51 -27.87 -0.69
CA TRP A 178 -5.80 -29.16 -0.58
C TRP A 178 -6.26 -30.01 0.61
N GLY A 179 -7.04 -29.45 1.54
CA GLY A 179 -7.34 -30.11 2.82
C GLY A 179 -6.12 -30.28 3.72
N SER A 180 -5.12 -29.40 3.57
CA SER A 180 -3.86 -29.44 4.31
C SER A 180 -4.02 -28.91 5.73
N ILE A 181 -3.31 -29.51 6.68
CA ILE A 181 -3.25 -29.01 8.06
C ILE A 181 -2.45 -27.71 8.08
N PRO A 182 -2.96 -26.62 8.68
CA PRO A 182 -2.23 -25.36 8.79
C PRO A 182 -0.89 -25.56 9.50
N VAL A 183 0.18 -25.08 8.88
CA VAL A 183 1.53 -25.13 9.45
C VAL A 183 1.65 -24.12 10.60
N SER A 184 2.39 -24.46 11.67
CA SER A 184 2.48 -23.61 12.87
C SER A 184 2.98 -22.19 12.58
N GLN A 185 3.88 -22.03 11.61
CA GLN A 185 4.40 -20.72 11.19
C GLN A 185 3.29 -19.80 10.66
N VAL A 186 2.22 -20.34 10.06
CA VAL A 186 1.06 -19.55 9.61
C VAL A 186 0.32 -18.95 10.81
N GLY A 187 0.18 -19.71 11.90
CA GLY A 187 -0.39 -19.23 13.16
C GLY A 187 0.46 -18.12 13.79
N GLU A 188 1.78 -18.31 13.84
CA GLU A 188 2.73 -17.32 14.34
C GLU A 188 2.67 -16.01 13.55
N LEU A 189 2.63 -16.08 12.22
CA LEU A 189 2.52 -14.90 11.35
C LEU A 189 1.18 -14.18 11.52
N ASN A 190 0.08 -14.89 11.77
CA ASN A 190 -1.20 -14.25 12.07
C ASN A 190 -1.16 -13.46 13.38
N ILE A 191 -0.60 -14.04 14.46
CA ILE A 191 -0.43 -13.36 15.74
C ILE A 191 0.47 -12.13 15.57
N GLN A 192 1.57 -12.27 14.82
CA GLN A 192 2.45 -11.14 14.51
C GLN A 192 1.72 -10.06 13.71
N LEU A 193 0.94 -10.42 12.68
CA LEU A 193 0.17 -9.46 11.90
C LEU A 193 -0.77 -8.63 12.79
N GLU A 194 -1.50 -9.26 13.73
CA GLU A 194 -2.37 -8.54 14.66
C GLU A 194 -1.61 -7.56 15.55
N ALA A 195 -0.41 -7.95 16.02
CA ALA A 195 0.46 -7.07 16.79
C ALA A 195 0.98 -5.88 15.94
N LEU A 196 1.38 -6.13 14.69
CA LEU A 196 1.86 -5.10 13.76
C LEU A 196 0.74 -4.13 13.37
N GLU A 197 -0.49 -4.63 13.18
CA GLU A 197 -1.66 -3.79 12.96
C GLU A 197 -1.95 -2.91 14.18
N SER A 198 -1.77 -3.42 15.40
CA SER A 198 -1.89 -2.64 16.63
C SER A 198 -0.80 -1.57 16.73
N LEU A 199 0.44 -1.87 16.34
CA LEU A 199 1.52 -0.89 16.23
C LEU A 199 1.20 0.21 15.22
N TYR A 200 0.62 -0.14 14.07
CA TYR A 200 0.25 0.82 13.04
C TYR A 200 -0.75 1.85 13.58
N LEU A 201 -1.64 1.47 14.51
CA LEU A 201 -2.60 2.40 15.10
C LEU A 201 -1.96 3.41 16.07
N GLN A 202 -0.73 3.20 16.53
CA GLN A 202 -0.03 4.10 17.46
C GLN A 202 0.47 5.41 16.82
N ARG A 203 0.52 5.48 15.47
CA ARG A 203 0.86 6.70 14.71
C ARG A 203 2.20 7.35 15.11
N ASN A 204 3.23 6.54 15.29
CA ASN A 204 4.57 7.03 15.56
C ASN A 204 5.59 6.37 14.62
N GLU A 205 6.69 7.08 14.36
CA GLU A 205 7.72 6.67 13.41
C GLU A 205 8.45 5.39 13.84
N SER A 206 8.68 5.22 15.14
CA SER A 206 9.32 4.01 15.68
C SER A 206 8.48 2.74 15.43
N ALA A 207 7.17 2.83 15.57
CA ALA A 207 6.23 1.76 15.26
C ALA A 207 6.22 1.44 13.75
N ASP A 208 6.23 2.48 12.90
CA ASP A 208 6.28 2.29 11.44
C ASP A 208 7.57 1.60 11.00
N LEU A 209 8.71 1.95 11.61
CA LEU A 209 9.99 1.27 11.38
C LEU A 209 9.98 -0.16 11.86
N HIS A 210 9.37 -0.43 13.01
CA HIS A 210 9.24 -1.79 13.50
C HIS A 210 8.38 -2.65 12.57
N ILE A 211 7.32 -2.07 12.00
CA ILE A 211 6.50 -2.73 10.98
C ILE A 211 7.35 -3.08 9.77
N ALA A 212 8.13 -2.12 9.25
CA ALA A 212 8.99 -2.38 8.11
C ALA A 212 10.00 -3.48 8.37
N LEU A 213 10.68 -3.45 9.52
CA LEU A 213 11.64 -4.49 9.90
C LEU A 213 11.01 -5.88 9.94
N LYS A 214 9.84 -6.00 10.57
CA LYS A 214 9.15 -7.29 10.72
C LYS A 214 8.59 -7.80 9.40
N CYS A 215 7.92 -6.95 8.63
CA CYS A 215 7.41 -7.31 7.31
C CYS A 215 8.55 -7.72 6.37
N ASN A 216 9.65 -6.96 6.33
CA ASN A 216 10.82 -7.32 5.53
C ASN A 216 11.41 -8.67 5.97
N SER A 217 11.56 -8.92 7.27
CA SER A 217 12.07 -10.21 7.77
C SER A 217 11.16 -11.39 7.40
N ASN A 218 9.85 -11.15 7.30
CA ASN A 218 8.87 -12.18 7.01
C ASN A 218 8.72 -12.47 5.50
N GLN A 219 9.26 -11.65 4.59
CA GLN A 219 9.07 -11.82 3.14
C GLN A 219 9.53 -13.19 2.63
N LEU A 220 10.72 -13.66 3.03
CA LEU A 220 11.23 -14.96 2.61
C LEU A 220 10.37 -16.11 3.18
N THR A 221 9.94 -16.00 4.43
CA THR A 221 9.04 -16.95 5.07
C THR A 221 7.70 -17.00 4.34
N CYS A 222 7.11 -15.84 4.05
CA CYS A 222 5.87 -15.69 3.29
C CYS A 222 5.98 -16.31 1.89
N TYR A 223 7.07 -16.04 1.18
CA TYR A 223 7.35 -16.64 -0.13
C TYR A 223 7.42 -18.17 -0.03
N SER A 224 8.18 -18.69 0.93
CA SER A 224 8.37 -20.13 1.12
C SER A 224 7.06 -20.83 1.47
N LEU A 225 6.31 -20.31 2.44
CA LEU A 225 5.03 -20.88 2.87
C LEU A 225 3.99 -20.86 1.74
N LEU A 226 3.91 -19.79 0.96
CA LEU A 226 2.98 -19.75 -0.19
C LEU A 226 3.43 -20.72 -1.29
N SER A 227 4.72 -20.77 -1.60
CA SER A 227 5.27 -21.73 -2.56
C SER A 227 4.95 -23.17 -2.15
N ASP A 228 5.14 -23.50 -0.88
CA ASP A 228 4.85 -24.83 -0.31
C ASP A 228 3.36 -25.15 -0.35
N ALA A 229 2.50 -24.19 0.03
CA ALA A 229 1.05 -24.36 -0.01
C ALA A 229 0.52 -24.59 -1.44
N MET A 230 1.16 -24.00 -2.44
CA MET A 230 0.82 -24.18 -3.85
C MET A 230 1.39 -25.48 -4.46
N GLY A 231 2.44 -26.04 -3.85
CA GLY A 231 3.10 -27.26 -4.30
C GLY A 231 3.59 -27.18 -5.75
N TYR A 232 3.28 -28.18 -6.57
CA TYR A 232 3.70 -28.25 -7.98
C TYR A 232 3.28 -27.02 -8.80
N TYR A 233 2.13 -26.41 -8.50
CA TYR A 233 1.63 -25.25 -9.26
C TYR A 233 2.47 -23.99 -9.06
N ALA A 234 3.28 -23.91 -8.00
CA ALA A 234 4.25 -22.82 -7.80
C ALA A 234 5.36 -22.83 -8.87
N LEU A 235 5.68 -24.02 -9.40
CA LEU A 235 6.77 -24.21 -10.37
C LEU A 235 6.33 -23.96 -11.82
N LEU A 236 5.02 -23.88 -12.05
CA LEU A 236 4.45 -23.71 -13.38
C LEU A 236 4.46 -22.24 -13.80
N ASN A 237 5.41 -21.89 -14.66
CA ASN A 237 5.36 -20.64 -15.39
C ASN A 237 4.44 -20.79 -16.60
N PRO A 238 3.34 -20.03 -16.68
CA PRO A 238 2.53 -20.00 -17.90
C PRO A 238 3.37 -19.36 -19.00
N ASP A 239 3.62 -20.07 -20.10
CA ASP A 239 4.15 -19.43 -21.30
C ASP A 239 3.01 -18.64 -21.96
N PRO A 240 3.09 -17.30 -22.00
CA PRO A 240 2.03 -16.47 -22.58
C PRO A 240 1.86 -16.67 -24.09
N MET A 241 2.82 -17.35 -24.76
CA MET A 241 2.78 -17.64 -26.21
C MET A 241 2.17 -19.01 -26.53
N LEU A 242 1.98 -19.89 -25.53
CA LEU A 242 1.39 -21.23 -25.73
C LEU A 242 -0.12 -21.18 -25.43
N THR A 243 -0.90 -20.77 -26.41
CA THR A 243 -2.38 -20.71 -26.35
C THR A 243 -3.08 -22.08 -26.36
N ALA A 244 -2.32 -23.17 -26.51
CA ALA A 244 -2.85 -24.53 -26.66
C ALA A 244 -2.94 -25.33 -25.34
N ASN A 245 -2.37 -24.84 -24.25
CA ASN A 245 -2.44 -25.52 -22.96
C ASN A 245 -3.68 -25.07 -22.17
N GLU A 246 -4.28 -26.00 -21.44
CA GLU A 246 -5.33 -25.68 -20.47
C GLU A 246 -4.85 -24.56 -19.52
N PRO A 247 -5.74 -23.63 -19.13
CA PRO A 247 -5.37 -22.56 -18.22
C PRO A 247 -4.89 -23.15 -16.90
N ILE A 248 -3.63 -22.87 -16.56
CA ILE A 248 -3.04 -23.33 -15.29
C ILE A 248 -3.84 -22.68 -14.14
N PRO A 249 -4.30 -23.44 -13.13
CA PRO A 249 -5.12 -22.91 -12.04
C PRO A 249 -4.34 -21.92 -11.16
N PHE A 250 -5.06 -21.28 -10.23
CA PHE A 250 -4.49 -20.37 -9.21
C PHE A 250 -3.68 -19.21 -9.81
N SER A 251 -4.18 -18.59 -10.88
CA SER A 251 -3.50 -17.47 -11.54
C SER A 251 -3.21 -16.33 -10.56
N THR A 252 -4.14 -16.04 -9.65
CA THR A 252 -4.00 -14.98 -8.66
C THR A 252 -2.87 -15.28 -7.66
N GLU A 253 -2.85 -16.47 -7.06
CA GLU A 253 -1.81 -16.92 -6.14
C GLU A 253 -0.44 -16.97 -6.83
N ARG A 254 -0.38 -17.44 -8.08
CA ARG A 254 0.87 -17.48 -8.87
C ARG A 254 1.38 -16.07 -9.16
N ASN A 255 0.51 -15.15 -9.54
CA ASN A 255 0.87 -13.75 -9.73
C ASN A 255 1.39 -13.11 -8.43
N HIS A 256 0.75 -13.43 -7.30
CA HIS A 256 1.19 -12.99 -5.97
C HIS A 256 2.57 -13.56 -5.61
N LEU A 257 2.78 -14.87 -5.79
CA LEU A 257 4.06 -15.54 -5.53
C LEU A 257 5.19 -14.97 -6.40
N ASN A 258 4.91 -14.73 -7.68
CA ASN A 258 5.87 -14.09 -8.59
C ASN A 258 6.23 -12.69 -8.09
N ARG A 259 5.28 -11.90 -7.62
CA ARG A 259 5.57 -10.58 -7.03
C ARG A 259 6.41 -10.68 -5.77
N LEU A 260 6.10 -11.59 -4.84
CA LEU A 260 6.92 -11.82 -3.65
C LEU A 260 8.37 -12.17 -4.02
N ARG A 261 8.59 -12.99 -5.06
CA ARG A 261 9.92 -13.34 -5.55
C ARG A 261 10.74 -12.12 -5.97
N HIS A 262 10.11 -11.14 -6.64
CA HIS A 262 10.77 -9.89 -7.03
C HIS A 262 11.13 -9.01 -5.83
N LEU A 263 10.35 -9.10 -4.74
CA LEU A 263 10.59 -8.36 -3.50
C LEU A 263 11.69 -8.99 -2.65
N VAL A 264 11.71 -10.32 -2.53
CA VAL A 264 12.75 -11.06 -1.77
C VAL A 264 14.16 -10.77 -2.31
N GLY A 265 14.31 -10.61 -3.63
CA GLY A 265 15.61 -10.28 -4.24
C GLY A 265 16.11 -8.86 -3.96
N ARG A 266 15.25 -7.95 -3.48
CA ARG A 266 15.59 -6.54 -3.19
C ARG A 266 15.87 -6.26 -1.72
N ASN A 267 15.55 -7.21 -0.84
CA ASN A 267 15.75 -7.09 0.59
C ASN A 267 17.23 -7.35 0.89
N GLU A 268 18.09 -6.42 0.47
CA GLU A 268 19.52 -6.47 0.75
C GLU A 268 19.70 -6.35 2.26
N MET A 269 20.53 -7.22 2.85
CA MET A 269 20.87 -7.17 4.28
C MET A 269 21.25 -5.75 4.75
N VAL A 270 21.83 -4.95 3.84
CA VAL A 270 22.15 -3.53 4.06
C VAL A 270 20.92 -2.71 4.43
N GLN A 271 19.78 -2.85 3.74
CA GLN A 271 18.57 -2.09 4.05
C GLN A 271 18.00 -2.50 5.42
N HIS A 272 18.05 -3.78 5.75
CA HIS A 272 17.65 -4.28 7.07
C HIS A 272 18.53 -3.72 8.18
N ASP A 273 19.85 -3.77 8.02
CA ASP A 273 20.81 -3.22 8.98
C ASP A 273 20.62 -1.70 9.20
N ARG A 274 20.30 -0.96 8.12
CA ARG A 274 19.98 0.47 8.20
C ARG A 274 18.71 0.74 8.99
N LEU A 275 17.65 -0.03 8.76
CA LEU A 275 16.41 0.08 9.53
C LEU A 275 16.62 -0.22 11.02
N VAL A 276 17.38 -1.27 11.35
CA VAL A 276 17.71 -1.60 12.75
C VAL A 276 18.45 -0.45 13.40
N LYS A 277 19.46 0.12 12.72
CA LYS A 277 20.22 1.25 13.23
C LYS A 277 19.32 2.47 13.51
N LEU A 278 18.45 2.81 12.58
CA LEU A 278 17.51 3.94 12.75
C LEU A 278 16.51 3.70 13.88
N GLN A 279 16.04 2.47 14.05
CA GLN A 279 15.15 2.15 15.16
C GLN A 279 15.86 2.33 16.52
N LEU A 280 17.13 1.93 16.63
CA LEU A 280 17.93 2.11 17.84
C LEU A 280 18.17 3.59 18.15
N GLU A 281 18.44 4.41 17.12
CA GLU A 281 18.64 5.86 17.27
C GLU A 281 17.38 6.59 17.76
N LEU A 282 16.17 6.11 17.44
CA LEU A 282 14.92 6.69 17.92
C LEU A 282 14.54 6.28 19.36
N LEU A 283 15.17 5.22 19.88
CA LEU A 283 14.94 4.72 21.23
C LEU A 283 15.95 5.26 22.27
N SER A 284 17.06 5.83 21.80
CA SER A 284 18.12 6.47 22.61
C SER A 284 17.83 7.94 22.89
#